data_AF-A0A7K0TQD9-F1
#
_entry.id   AF-A0A7K0TQD9-F1
#
_cell.length_a   1.000
_cell.length_b   1.000
_cell.length_c   1.000
_cell.angle_alpha   90.00
_cell.angle_beta   90.00
_cell.angle_gamma   90.00
#
_symmetry.space_group_name_H-M   'P 1'
#
loop_
_entity.id
_entity.type
_entity.pdbx_description
1 polymer ?
#
loop_
_entity_poly.entity_id
_entity_poly.type
_entity_poly.pdbx_seq_one_letter_code
_entity_poly.pdbx_strand_id
1 'polypeptide(L)' 'PDRSVPFAAAYGAGRVAERIWQVRDSEPPLTGFLAEQLATAHWFDQRQTRVSLNWAPAVSLDEGFQRLTDWYQQPHP' A
#
# COMPACT_ATOMS: atom_id res chain seq x y z
N PRO A 1 -0.53 6.86 -11.85
CA PRO A 1 0.90 7.02 -11.49
C PRO A 1 1.79 6.84 -12.74
N ASP A 2 2.48 7.90 -13.15
CA ASP A 2 3.41 7.95 -14.29
C ASP A 2 4.86 7.62 -13.88
N ARG A 3 5.14 7.56 -12.58
CA ARG A 3 6.48 7.31 -12.03
C ARG A 3 6.60 5.91 -11.46
N SER A 4 7.72 5.26 -11.74
CA SER A 4 8.10 3.96 -11.18
C SER A 4 9.55 4.00 -10.73
N VAL A 5 9.87 3.15 -9.74
CA VAL A 5 11.23 2.97 -9.23
C VAL A 5 11.61 1.51 -9.46
N PRO A 6 12.81 1.19 -9.98
CA PRO A 6 13.25 -0.19 -10.12
C PRO A 6 13.28 -0.94 -8.79
N PHE A 7 12.86 -2.22 -8.78
CA PHE A 7 12.77 -3.04 -7.57
C PHE A 7 14.06 -3.03 -6.73
N ALA A 8 15.22 -3.23 -7.36
CA ALA A 8 16.49 -3.26 -6.66
C ALA A 8 16.80 -1.95 -5.92
N ALA A 9 16.42 -0.81 -6.51
CA ALA A 9 16.59 0.49 -5.87
C ALA A 9 15.62 0.67 -4.68
N ALA A 10 14.35 0.26 -4.84
CA ALA A 10 13.36 0.31 -3.75
C ALA A 10 13.73 -0.61 -2.58
N TYR A 11 14.15 -1.84 -2.88
CA TYR A 11 14.58 -2.83 -1.89
C TYR A 11 15.82 -2.36 -1.11
N GLY A 12 16.83 -1.83 -1.82
CA GLY A 12 18.03 -1.27 -1.21
C GLY A 12 17.72 -0.08 -0.30
N ALA A 13 16.85 0.84 -0.74
CA ALA A 13 16.42 1.98 0.07
C ALA A 13 15.70 1.55 1.36
N GLY A 14 14.83 0.54 1.28
CA GLY A 14 14.15 -0.03 2.47
C GLY A 14 15.12 -0.58 3.50
N ARG A 15 16.17 -1.31 3.07
CA ARG A 15 17.21 -1.87 3.96
C ARG A 15 18.05 -0.80 4.66
N VAL A 16 18.33 0.32 3.97
CA VAL A 16 19.02 1.48 4.57
C VAL A 16 18.12 2.17 5.59
N ALA A 17 16.84 2.37 5.26
CA ALA A 17 15.87 2.93 6.20
C ALA A 17 15.74 2.05 7.46
N GLU A 18 15.57 0.74 7.33
CA GLU A 18 15.54 -0.17 8.49
C GLU A 18 16.78 -0.02 9.39
N ARG A 19 17.97 0.12 8.81
CA ARG A 19 19.23 0.28 9.57
C ARG A 19 19.27 1.60 10.34
N ILE A 20 18.80 2.69 9.74
CA ILE A 20 18.75 4.02 10.36
C ILE A 20 17.70 4.03 11.49
N TRP A 21 16.58 3.35 11.30
CA TRP A 21 15.49 3.33 12.27
C TRP A 21 15.72 2.33 13.41
N GLN A 22 16.63 1.37 13.30
CA GLN A 22 17.05 0.53 14.45
C GLN A 22 17.63 1.32 15.63
N VAL A 23 18.15 2.53 15.39
CA VAL A 23 18.68 3.42 16.44
C VAL A 23 17.73 4.57 16.78
N ARG A 24 16.53 4.59 16.17
CA ARG A 24 15.51 5.60 16.36
C ARG A 24 14.30 4.93 17.01
N ASP A 25 13.77 5.50 18.09
CA ASP A 25 12.63 4.95 18.82
C ASP A 25 11.29 5.27 18.10
N SER A 26 11.24 5.00 16.79
CA SER A 26 10.14 5.35 15.88
C SER A 26 10.04 4.33 14.74
N GLU A 27 8.89 4.26 14.06
CA GLU A 27 8.68 3.34 12.93
C GLU A 27 9.30 3.89 11.63
N PRO A 28 9.98 3.07 10.81
CA PRO A 28 10.46 3.47 9.48
C PRO A 28 9.30 3.77 8.51
N PRO A 29 9.46 4.76 7.61
CA PRO A 29 8.44 5.15 6.64
C PRO A 29 8.18 4.09 5.55
N LEU A 30 9.14 3.17 5.33
CA LEU A 30 9.02 2.04 4.42
C LEU A 30 9.95 0.93 4.90
N THR A 31 9.44 -0.29 5.04
CA THR A 31 10.25 -1.48 5.30
C THR A 31 10.64 -2.17 3.99
N GLY A 32 11.73 -2.94 4.00
CA GLY A 32 12.09 -3.80 2.86
C GLY A 32 10.99 -4.82 2.55
N PHE A 33 10.31 -5.32 3.58
CA PHE A 33 9.13 -6.17 3.43
C PHE A 33 8.00 -5.48 2.66
N LEU A 34 7.68 -4.22 2.99
CA LEU A 34 6.65 -3.47 2.26
C LEU A 34 7.03 -3.26 0.78
N ALA A 35 8.31 -3.01 0.48
CA ALA A 35 8.78 -2.92 -0.90
C ALA A 35 8.60 -4.25 -1.68
N GLU A 36 8.84 -5.39 -1.02
CA GLU A 36 8.63 -6.72 -1.59
C GLU A 36 7.14 -7.04 -1.83
N GLN A 37 6.28 -6.68 -0.87
CA GLN A 37 4.83 -6.87 -0.99
C GLN A 37 4.23 -6.01 -2.13
N LEU A 38 4.74 -4.80 -2.34
CA LEU A 38 4.30 -3.93 -3.46
C LEU A 38 4.83 -4.41 -4.81
N ALA A 39 6.00 -5.06 -4.85
CA ALA A 39 6.60 -5.60 -6.08
C ALA A 39 5.88 -6.85 -6.59
N THR A 40 5.10 -7.51 -5.74
CA THR A 40 4.36 -8.72 -6.09
C THR A 40 2.88 -8.44 -6.18
N ALA A 41 2.32 -8.57 -7.37
CA ALA A 41 0.90 -8.31 -7.62
C ALA A 41 0.02 -9.44 -7.05
N HIS A 42 -0.45 -9.28 -5.82
CA HIS A 42 -1.41 -10.20 -5.19
C HIS A 42 -2.84 -9.73 -5.42
N TRP A 43 -3.41 -10.10 -6.57
CA TRP A 43 -4.81 -9.81 -6.89
C TRP A 43 -5.70 -11.02 -6.62
N PHE A 44 -6.85 -10.76 -5.99
CA PHE A 44 -7.90 -11.74 -5.79
C PHE A 44 -9.05 -11.49 -6.77
N ASP A 45 -9.45 -12.53 -7.51
CA ASP A 45 -10.65 -12.49 -8.34
C ASP A 45 -11.90 -12.74 -7.47
N GLN A 46 -12.73 -11.71 -7.32
CA GLN A 46 -13.93 -11.76 -6.49
C GLN A 46 -15.20 -12.14 -7.27
N ARG A 47 -15.11 -12.47 -8.57
CA ARG A 47 -16.29 -12.76 -9.40
C ARG A 47 -17.12 -13.90 -8.82
N GLN A 48 -16.49 -14.98 -8.38
CA GLN A 48 -17.18 -16.13 -7.78
C GLN A 48 -17.85 -15.76 -6.46
N THR A 49 -17.14 -15.04 -5.57
CA THR A 49 -17.67 -14.60 -4.28
C THR A 49 -18.93 -13.76 -4.44
N ARG A 50 -18.94 -12.83 -5.42
CA ARG A 50 -20.10 -11.97 -5.69
C ARG A 50 -21.34 -12.79 -6.08
N VAL A 51 -21.16 -13.78 -6.95
CA VAL A 51 -22.26 -14.66 -7.38
C VAL A 51 -22.74 -15.54 -6.22
N SER A 52 -21.82 -16.22 -5.53
CA SER A 52 -22.15 -17.17 -4.47
C SER A 52 -22.83 -16.51 -3.27
N LEU A 53 -22.46 -15.28 -2.94
CA LEU A 53 -23.00 -14.54 -1.80
C LEU A 53 -24.12 -13.57 -2.18
N ASN A 54 -24.47 -13.47 -3.46
CA ASN A 54 -25.32 -12.39 -4.01
C ASN A 54 -24.89 -11.01 -3.46
N TRP A 55 -23.58 -10.78 -3.45
CA TRP A 55 -22.95 -9.64 -2.79
C TRP A 55 -22.28 -8.73 -3.81
N ALA A 56 -22.39 -7.43 -3.57
CA ALA A 56 -21.65 -6.40 -4.29
C ALA A 56 -20.95 -5.48 -3.28
N PRO A 57 -19.74 -4.95 -3.61
CA PRO A 57 -19.06 -4.01 -2.75
C PRO A 57 -19.90 -2.73 -2.59
N ALA A 58 -20.10 -2.31 -1.34
CA ALA A 58 -20.86 -1.09 -1.04
C ALA A 58 -20.11 0.20 -1.45
N VAL A 59 -18.79 0.12 -1.55
CA VAL A 59 -17.90 1.22 -1.97
C VAL A 59 -16.96 0.64 -3.03
N SER A 60 -16.85 1.31 -4.18
CA SER A 60 -15.93 0.89 -5.23
C SER A 60 -14.47 1.20 -4.84
N LEU A 61 -13.49 0.59 -5.51
CA LEU A 61 -12.09 0.94 -5.27
C LEU A 61 -11.81 2.41 -5.59
N ASP A 62 -12.36 2.93 -6.69
CA ASP A 62 -12.18 4.33 -7.09
C ASP A 62 -12.72 5.29 -6.03
N GLU A 63 -13.93 5.03 -5.54
CA GLU A 63 -14.54 5.81 -4.48
C GLU A 63 -13.77 5.68 -3.15
N GLY A 64 -13.34 4.47 -2.81
CA GLY A 64 -12.54 4.21 -1.62
C GLY A 64 -11.22 4.96 -1.64
N PHE A 65 -10.52 4.98 -2.79
CA PHE A 65 -9.28 5.74 -2.96
C PHE A 65 -9.50 7.24 -2.90
N GLN A 66 -10.61 7.74 -3.44
CA GLN A 66 -10.97 9.16 -3.33
C GLN A 66 -11.20 9.56 -1.87
N ARG A 67 -12.05 8.82 -1.13
CA ARG A 67 -12.31 9.07 0.29
C ARG A 67 -11.04 9.01 1.14
N LEU A 68 -10.15 8.07 0.85
CA LEU A 68 -8.85 7.95 1.52
C LEU A 68 -7.94 9.16 1.25
N THR A 69 -7.92 9.63 0.00
CA THR A 69 -7.15 10.82 -0.38
C THR A 69 -7.65 12.06 0.35
N ASP A 70 -8.98 12.25 0.38
CA ASP A 70 -9.60 13.39 1.05
C ASP A 70 -9.26 13.41 2.55
N TRP A 71 -9.25 12.24 3.20
CA TRP A 71 -8.86 12.11 4.60
C TRP A 71 -7.43 12.59 4.87
N TYR A 72 -6.45 12.15 4.08
CA TYR A 72 -5.05 12.59 4.22
C TYR A 72 -4.81 14.07 3.88
N GLN A 73 -5.68 14.67 3.06
CA GLN A 73 -5.60 16.10 2.72
C GLN A 73 -6.19 17.00 3.81
N GLN A 74 -7.01 16.46 4.71
CA GLN A 74 -7.53 17.21 5.84
C GLN A 74 -6.45 17.33 6.94
N PRO A 75 -6.19 18.54 7.48
CA PRO A 75 -5.33 18.67 8.64
C PRO A 75 -6.01 17.98 9.83
N HIS A 76 -5.43 16.86 10.26
CA HIS A 76 -5.82 16.23 11.52
C HIS A 76 -5.17 16.97 12.71
N PRO A 77 -5.89 17.19 13.82
CA PRO A 77 -5.30 17.70 15.06
C PRO A 77 -4.28 16.73 15.67
#